data_AF-A0A1G1YP21-F1
#
_entry.id   AF-A0A1G1YP21-F1
#
_cell.length_a   1.000
_cell.length_b   1.000
_cell.length_c   1.000
_cell.angle_alpha   90.00
_cell.angle_beta   90.00
_cell.angle_gamma   90.00
#
_symmetry.space_group_name_H-M   'P 1'
#
loop_
_entity.id
_entity.type
_entity.pdbx_description
1 polymer ?
#
loop_
_entity_poly.entity_id
_entity_poly.type
_entity_poly.pdbx_seq_one_letter_code
_entity_poly.pdbx_strand_id
1 'polypeptide(L)'
;MEIINLVWTYYLYIPLFNFLIFLYNNYSGYNFGLAVIILTVILRIILLPLSILTEQSKITTAQLRKEVKVIEKDFASDPVQKKLVVRRLLKKKKIRPWAKALALAVQGLILVILYQVFLGGINTEAKLHLIYPGIVSPDFITTKFLWFDVGQRDFFISFLVGVYLFASIRLEHWHREYKLSKKQQIFNLFFPVFCFLALYLLPSVKSIFILTSLIFSSIISLVTIIIQISLKKAQMAKN
;
A
#
# COMPACT_ATOMS: atom_id res chain seq x y z
N MET A 1 -24.65 -12.76 5.26
CA MET A 1 -23.25 -12.90 5.70
C MET A 1 -22.56 -14.06 5.01
N GLU A 2 -23.25 -15.18 4.75
CA GLU A 2 -22.67 -16.37 4.08
C GLU A 2 -22.15 -16.11 2.66
N ILE A 3 -22.89 -15.36 1.83
CA ILE A 3 -22.47 -15.04 0.46
C ILE A 3 -21.12 -14.31 0.43
N ILE A 4 -20.90 -13.36 1.35
CA ILE A 4 -19.64 -12.62 1.43
C ILE A 4 -18.49 -13.58 1.81
N ASN A 5 -18.72 -14.49 2.75
CA ASN A 5 -17.73 -15.49 3.14
C ASN A 5 -17.42 -16.48 2.02
N LEU A 6 -18.44 -16.91 1.27
CA LEU A 6 -18.26 -17.75 0.09
C LEU A 6 -17.42 -17.03 -0.96
N VAL A 7 -17.77 -15.77 -1.28
CA VAL A 7 -17.01 -15.00 -2.27
C VAL A 7 -15.57 -14.78 -1.83
N TRP A 8 -15.39 -14.41 -0.56
CA TRP A 8 -14.08 -14.21 0.06
C TRP A 8 -13.22 -15.46 0.01
N THR A 9 -13.81 -16.63 0.28
CA THR A 9 -13.04 -17.87 0.36
C THR A 9 -12.75 -18.39 -1.04
N TYR A 10 -13.78 -18.58 -1.87
CA TYR A 10 -13.66 -19.29 -3.14
C TYR A 10 -13.09 -18.47 -4.29
N TYR A 11 -13.39 -17.16 -4.38
CA TYR A 11 -12.91 -16.33 -5.50
C TYR A 11 -11.65 -15.53 -5.16
N LEU A 12 -11.33 -15.43 -3.89
CA LEU A 12 -10.34 -14.50 -3.39
C LEU A 12 -9.22 -15.28 -2.67
N TYR A 13 -9.53 -15.95 -1.56
CA TYR A 13 -8.53 -16.65 -0.76
C TYR A 13 -7.95 -17.90 -1.48
N ILE A 14 -8.78 -18.84 -1.92
CA ILE A 14 -8.34 -20.12 -2.52
C ILE A 14 -7.48 -19.89 -3.76
N PRO A 15 -7.83 -19.03 -4.73
CA PRO A 15 -7.02 -18.81 -5.91
C PRO A 15 -5.65 -18.20 -5.58
N LEU A 16 -5.61 -17.21 -4.68
CA LEU A 16 -4.35 -16.58 -4.25
C LEU A 16 -3.47 -17.55 -3.46
N PHE A 17 -4.06 -18.39 -2.62
CA PHE A 17 -3.35 -19.42 -1.88
C PHE A 17 -2.73 -20.45 -2.82
N ASN A 18 -3.51 -20.98 -3.76
CA ASN A 18 -3.00 -21.91 -4.77
C ASN A 18 -1.92 -21.28 -5.64
N PHE A 19 -2.09 -20.01 -6.02
CA PHE A 19 -1.09 -19.29 -6.79
C PHE A 19 0.21 -19.07 -6.00
N LEU A 20 0.12 -18.82 -4.69
CA LEU A 20 1.31 -18.75 -3.82
C LEU A 20 2.05 -20.09 -3.78
N ILE A 21 1.34 -21.21 -3.60
CA ILE A 21 1.94 -22.56 -3.57
C ILE A 21 2.55 -22.90 -4.95
N PHE A 22 1.87 -22.55 -6.03
CA PHE A 22 2.41 -22.69 -7.38
C PHE A 22 3.72 -21.92 -7.58
N LEU A 23 3.77 -20.65 -7.13
CA LEU A 23 5.00 -19.86 -7.16
C LEU A 23 6.10 -20.46 -6.27
N TYR A 24 5.72 -20.99 -5.11
CA TYR A 24 6.65 -21.65 -4.21
C TYR A 24 7.35 -22.84 -4.88
N ASN A 25 6.57 -23.74 -5.49
CA ASN A 25 7.08 -24.96 -6.11
C ASN A 25 7.90 -24.71 -7.39
N ASN A 26 7.49 -23.74 -8.22
CA ASN A 26 8.03 -23.60 -9.58
C ASN A 26 9.05 -22.46 -9.74
N TYR A 27 8.91 -21.37 -8.98
CA TYR A 27 9.66 -20.12 -9.25
C TYR A 27 10.49 -19.63 -8.06
N SER A 28 10.20 -20.09 -6.84
CA SER A 28 10.88 -19.61 -5.64
C SER A 28 12.10 -20.45 -5.23
N GLY A 29 12.34 -21.59 -5.91
CA GLY A 29 13.34 -22.56 -5.47
C GLY A 29 13.03 -23.14 -4.09
N TYR A 30 11.75 -23.38 -3.81
CA TYR A 30 11.26 -23.81 -2.49
C TYR A 30 11.60 -22.83 -1.36
N ASN A 31 11.59 -21.52 -1.63
CA ASN A 31 11.77 -20.47 -0.61
C ASN A 31 10.50 -19.65 -0.45
N PHE A 32 9.87 -19.75 0.72
CA PHE A 32 8.58 -19.08 0.97
C PHE A 32 8.68 -17.55 0.91
N GLY A 33 9.77 -16.96 1.42
CA GLY A 33 9.99 -15.52 1.36
C GLY A 33 10.09 -15.00 -0.08
N LEU A 34 10.80 -15.72 -0.96
CA LEU A 34 10.86 -15.38 -2.38
C LEU A 34 9.50 -15.53 -3.07
N ALA A 35 8.75 -16.59 -2.79
CA ALA A 35 7.39 -16.77 -3.32
C ALA A 35 6.48 -15.60 -2.95
N VAL A 36 6.56 -15.12 -1.71
CA VAL A 36 5.82 -13.94 -1.22
C VAL A 36 6.23 -12.68 -1.97
N ILE A 37 7.53 -12.46 -2.20
CA ILE A 37 8.02 -11.30 -2.97
C ILE A 37 7.48 -11.34 -4.40
N ILE A 38 7.60 -12.49 -5.07
CA ILE A 38 7.13 -12.67 -6.45
C ILE A 38 5.62 -12.42 -6.54
N LEU A 39 4.83 -13.02 -5.64
CA LEU A 39 3.39 -12.79 -5.57
C LEU A 39 3.06 -11.31 -5.40
N THR A 40 3.77 -10.65 -4.48
CA THR A 40 3.57 -9.21 -4.20
C THR A 40 3.82 -8.36 -5.43
N VAL A 41 4.90 -8.63 -6.17
CA VAL A 41 5.24 -7.91 -7.40
C VAL A 41 4.17 -8.12 -8.46
N ILE A 42 3.71 -9.35 -8.67
CA ILE A 42 2.65 -9.65 -9.65
C ILE A 42 1.36 -8.91 -9.31
N LEU A 43 0.93 -8.96 -8.05
CA LEU A 43 -0.26 -8.22 -7.59
C LEU A 43 -0.10 -6.72 -7.77
N ARG A 44 1.10 -6.19 -7.50
CA ARG A 44 1.41 -4.78 -7.67
C ARG A 44 1.39 -4.35 -9.15
N ILE A 45 1.77 -5.22 -10.07
CA ILE A 45 1.65 -5.00 -11.52
C ILE A 45 0.17 -5.00 -11.94
N ILE A 46 -0.63 -5.95 -11.46
CA ILE A 46 -2.08 -5.99 -11.76
C ILE A 46 -2.78 -4.73 -11.22
N LEU A 47 -2.39 -4.27 -10.03
CA LEU A 47 -2.93 -3.08 -9.38
C LEU A 47 -2.20 -1.78 -9.75
N LEU A 48 -1.30 -1.82 -10.74
CA LEU A 48 -0.56 -0.67 -11.23
C LEU A 48 -1.46 0.47 -11.74
N PRO A 49 -2.51 0.25 -12.56
CA PRO A 49 -3.36 1.34 -13.02
C PRO A 49 -4.04 2.06 -11.85
N LEU A 50 -4.51 1.30 -10.85
CA LEU A 50 -5.07 1.86 -9.63
C LEU A 50 -4.03 2.67 -8.85
N SER A 51 -2.82 2.14 -8.72
CA SER A 51 -1.71 2.81 -8.03
C SER A 51 -1.37 4.17 -8.68
N ILE A 52 -1.29 4.23 -10.01
CA ILE A 52 -1.06 5.48 -10.75
C ILE A 52 -2.18 6.50 -10.48
N LEU A 53 -3.45 6.08 -10.50
CA LEU A 53 -4.58 6.97 -10.20
C LEU A 53 -4.51 7.53 -8.77
N THR A 54 -4.07 6.72 -7.81
CA THR A 54 -3.89 7.17 -6.43
C THR A 54 -2.75 8.20 -6.31
N GLU A 55 -1.64 8.01 -7.03
CA GLU A 55 -0.52 8.98 -7.06
C GLU A 55 -0.94 10.30 -7.70
N GLN A 56 -1.64 10.28 -8.83
CA GLN A 56 -2.17 11.50 -9.46
C GLN A 56 -3.10 12.28 -8.51
N SER A 57 -3.94 11.56 -7.78
CA SER A 57 -4.86 12.16 -6.79
C SER A 57 -4.13 12.88 -5.64
N LYS A 58 -2.90 12.47 -5.30
CA LYS A 58 -2.07 13.16 -4.29
C LYS A 58 -1.71 14.58 -4.74
N ILE A 59 -1.41 14.75 -6.03
CA ILE A 59 -1.01 16.04 -6.61
C ILE A 59 -2.19 16.99 -6.68
N THR A 60 -3.34 16.53 -7.18
CA THR A 60 -4.58 17.33 -7.18
C THR A 60 -4.97 17.74 -5.76
N THR A 61 -4.79 16.85 -4.78
CA THR A 61 -5.00 17.17 -3.36
C THR A 61 -4.03 18.25 -2.87
N ALA A 62 -2.76 18.20 -3.26
CA ALA A 62 -1.77 19.20 -2.87
C ALA A 62 -2.14 20.60 -3.38
N GLN A 63 -2.59 20.71 -4.63
CA GLN A 63 -3.09 21.97 -5.20
C GLN A 63 -4.34 22.48 -4.46
N LEU A 64 -5.32 21.59 -4.22
CA LEU A 64 -6.51 21.93 -3.45
C LEU A 64 -6.16 22.47 -2.05
N ARG A 65 -5.19 21.86 -1.36
CA ARG A 65 -4.76 22.33 -0.03
C ARG A 65 -4.20 23.74 -0.05
N LYS A 66 -3.55 24.17 -1.14
CA LYS A 66 -3.07 25.55 -1.28
C LYS A 66 -4.22 26.53 -1.41
N GLU A 67 -5.19 26.23 -2.27
CA GLU A 67 -6.38 27.09 -2.46
C GLU A 67 -7.22 27.19 -1.18
N VAL A 68 -7.40 26.08 -0.47
CA VAL A 68 -8.08 26.07 0.83
C VAL A 68 -7.38 26.96 1.84
N LYS A 69 -6.04 27.00 1.87
CA LYS A 69 -5.29 27.89 2.76
C LYS A 69 -5.49 29.38 2.44
N VAL A 70 -5.68 29.73 1.18
CA VAL A 70 -5.99 31.12 0.79
C VAL A 70 -7.38 31.49 1.34
N ILE A 71 -8.37 30.62 1.13
CA ILE A 71 -9.72 30.78 1.69
C ILE A 71 -9.70 30.87 3.23
N GLU A 72 -8.84 30.07 3.89
CA GLU A 72 -8.69 30.12 5.35
C GLU A 72 -8.15 31.46 5.85
N LYS A 73 -7.35 32.17 5.05
CA LYS A 73 -6.86 33.52 5.37
C LYS A 73 -7.95 34.56 5.11
N ASP A 74 -8.60 34.50 3.95
CA ASP A 74 -9.59 35.49 3.53
C ASP A 74 -10.85 35.48 4.41
N PHE A 75 -11.23 34.31 4.96
CA PHE A 75 -12.41 34.12 5.80
C PHE A 75 -12.03 33.71 7.24
N ALA A 76 -10.95 34.25 7.78
CA ALA A 76 -10.50 33.95 9.15
C ALA A 76 -11.54 34.32 10.21
N SER A 77 -12.27 35.42 10.00
CA SER A 77 -13.27 35.97 10.94
C SER A 77 -14.66 35.35 10.80
N ASP A 78 -14.96 34.64 9.71
CA ASP A 78 -16.26 34.00 9.48
C ASP A 78 -16.13 32.49 9.20
N PRO A 79 -16.23 31.63 10.23
CA PRO A 79 -16.10 30.19 10.08
C PRO A 79 -17.26 29.56 9.28
N VAL A 80 -18.44 30.20 9.23
CA VAL A 80 -19.60 29.70 8.50
C VAL A 80 -19.38 29.93 7.00
N GLN A 81 -19.02 31.15 6.62
CA GLN A 81 -18.70 31.50 5.24
C GLN A 81 -17.50 30.69 4.73
N LYS A 82 -16.46 30.52 5.55
CA LYS A 82 -15.31 29.66 5.22
C LYS A 82 -15.73 28.24 4.82
N LYS A 83 -16.56 27.58 5.63
CA LYS A 83 -17.04 26.22 5.33
C LYS A 83 -17.83 26.17 4.02
N LEU A 84 -18.66 27.19 3.75
CA LEU A 84 -19.44 27.27 2.52
C LEU A 84 -18.55 27.45 1.28
N VAL A 85 -17.57 28.34 1.33
CA VAL A 85 -16.64 28.60 0.21
C VAL A 85 -15.78 27.36 -0.07
N VAL A 86 -15.24 26.71 0.96
CA VAL A 86 -14.49 25.44 0.80
C VAL A 86 -15.39 24.37 0.17
N ARG A 87 -16.65 24.23 0.61
CA ARG A 87 -17.58 23.25 0.02
C ARG A 87 -17.89 23.56 -1.45
N ARG A 88 -18.07 24.84 -1.80
CA ARG A 88 -18.26 25.27 -3.21
C ARG A 88 -17.03 24.95 -4.05
N LEU A 89 -15.82 25.17 -3.52
CA LEU A 89 -14.58 24.84 -4.21
C LEU A 89 -14.45 23.34 -4.50
N LEU A 90 -14.73 22.49 -3.51
CA LEU A 90 -14.73 21.04 -3.67
C LEU A 90 -15.71 20.58 -4.75
N LYS A 91 -16.92 21.15 -4.77
CA LYS A 91 -17.93 20.88 -5.81
C LYS A 91 -17.46 21.34 -7.19
N LYS A 92 -16.90 22.55 -7.30
CA LYS A 92 -16.39 23.11 -8.56
C LYS A 92 -15.29 22.23 -9.17
N LYS A 93 -14.39 21.70 -8.34
CA LYS A 93 -13.33 20.77 -8.78
C LYS A 93 -13.76 19.30 -8.88
N LYS A 94 -15.04 18.98 -8.61
CA LYS A 94 -15.60 17.61 -8.62
C LYS A 94 -14.81 16.62 -7.72
N ILE A 95 -14.18 17.11 -6.65
CA ILE A 95 -13.38 16.29 -5.74
C ILE A 95 -14.30 15.62 -4.72
N ARG A 96 -14.30 14.28 -4.68
CA ARG A 96 -15.10 13.48 -3.75
C ARG A 96 -14.25 13.03 -2.54
N PRO A 97 -14.56 13.45 -1.30
CA PRO A 97 -13.82 13.04 -0.10
C PRO A 97 -13.80 11.51 0.12
N TRP A 98 -14.90 10.83 -0.17
CA TRP A 98 -15.06 9.39 0.04
C TRP A 98 -14.15 8.53 -0.84
N ALA A 99 -13.66 9.05 -1.98
CA ALA A 99 -12.75 8.31 -2.86
C ALA A 99 -11.47 7.90 -2.11
N LYS A 100 -10.99 8.74 -1.18
CA LYS A 100 -9.82 8.42 -0.35
C LYS A 100 -10.11 7.32 0.67
N ALA A 101 -11.27 7.39 1.31
CA ALA A 101 -11.69 6.37 2.26
C ALA A 101 -11.89 5.02 1.56
N LEU A 102 -12.49 5.02 0.37
CA LEU A 102 -12.68 3.82 -0.45
C LEU A 102 -11.33 3.19 -0.87
N ALA A 103 -10.38 4.01 -1.33
CA ALA A 103 -9.04 3.51 -1.67
C ALA A 103 -8.33 2.88 -0.46
N LEU A 104 -8.42 3.51 0.72
CA LEU A 104 -7.86 2.95 1.96
C LEU A 104 -8.56 1.66 2.37
N ALA A 105 -9.88 1.57 2.21
CA ALA A 105 -10.65 0.37 2.51
C ALA A 105 -10.21 -0.81 1.60
N VAL A 106 -10.10 -0.57 0.29
CA VAL A 106 -9.60 -1.58 -0.66
C VAL A 106 -8.18 -2.02 -0.31
N GLN A 107 -7.30 -1.08 0.05
CA GLN A 107 -5.93 -1.38 0.46
C GLN A 107 -5.90 -2.25 1.74
N GLY A 108 -6.77 -1.96 2.71
CA GLY A 108 -6.93 -2.75 3.93
C GLY A 108 -7.43 -4.17 3.65
N LEU A 109 -8.44 -4.32 2.78
CA LEU A 109 -8.98 -5.62 2.38
C LEU A 109 -7.90 -6.49 1.72
N ILE A 110 -7.09 -5.92 0.82
CA ILE A 110 -5.97 -6.62 0.16
C ILE A 110 -4.92 -7.09 1.19
N LEU A 111 -4.65 -6.29 2.22
CA LEU A 111 -3.72 -6.69 3.26
C LEU A 111 -4.25 -7.87 4.09
N VAL A 112 -5.54 -7.83 4.44
CA VAL A 112 -6.19 -8.90 5.24
C VAL A 112 -6.19 -10.23 4.48
N ILE A 113 -6.58 -10.22 3.21
CA ILE A 113 -6.61 -11.45 2.39
C ILE A 113 -5.21 -12.02 2.19
N LEU A 114 -4.21 -11.19 1.85
CA LEU A 114 -2.86 -11.67 1.64
C LEU A 114 -2.25 -12.21 2.93
N TYR A 115 -2.55 -11.58 4.07
CA TYR A 115 -2.16 -12.13 5.35
C TYR A 115 -2.73 -13.53 5.59
N GLN A 116 -4.03 -13.73 5.34
CA GLN A 116 -4.65 -15.05 5.49
C GLN A 116 -3.99 -16.07 4.56
N VAL A 117 -3.72 -15.68 3.32
CA VAL A 117 -3.03 -16.52 2.32
C VAL A 117 -1.64 -16.90 2.78
N PHE A 118 -0.86 -15.96 3.32
CA PHE A 118 0.48 -16.24 3.85
C PHE A 118 0.46 -17.15 5.06
N LEU A 119 -0.47 -16.94 6.00
CA LEU A 119 -0.66 -17.84 7.13
C LEU A 119 -1.08 -19.25 6.68
N GLY A 120 -1.94 -19.31 5.66
CA GLY A 120 -2.30 -20.58 5.03
C GLY A 120 -1.11 -21.28 4.41
N GLY A 121 -0.22 -20.54 3.75
CA GLY A 121 1.02 -21.05 3.18
C GLY A 121 1.99 -21.57 4.24
N ILE A 122 2.17 -20.85 5.34
CA ILE A 122 3.02 -21.32 6.44
C ILE A 122 2.43 -22.59 7.07
N ASN A 123 1.12 -22.64 7.26
CA ASN A 123 0.40 -23.78 7.85
C ASN A 123 -0.26 -24.65 6.77
N THR A 124 0.50 -25.02 5.72
CA THR A 124 -0.05 -25.70 4.54
C THR A 124 -0.68 -27.05 4.88
N GLU A 125 -0.11 -27.80 5.83
CA GLU A 125 -0.62 -29.11 6.29
C GLU A 125 -2.11 -29.07 6.66
N ALA A 126 -2.55 -28.04 7.38
CA ALA A 126 -3.94 -27.87 7.79
C ALA A 126 -4.87 -27.47 6.63
N LYS A 127 -4.32 -27.07 5.48
CA LYS A 127 -5.04 -26.51 4.34
C LYS A 127 -4.82 -27.27 3.03
N LEU A 128 -4.26 -28.48 3.10
CA LEU A 128 -4.04 -29.34 1.93
C LEU A 128 -5.31 -29.57 1.11
N HIS A 129 -6.47 -29.67 1.77
CA HIS A 129 -7.79 -29.82 1.12
C HIS A 129 -8.20 -28.64 0.21
N LEU A 130 -7.53 -27.48 0.31
CA LEU A 130 -7.78 -26.31 -0.52
C LEU A 130 -6.86 -26.24 -1.75
N ILE A 131 -5.90 -27.16 -1.87
CA ILE A 131 -4.96 -27.20 -2.99
C ILE A 131 -5.64 -27.82 -4.21
N TYR A 132 -5.44 -27.20 -5.38
CA TYR A 132 -5.99 -27.72 -6.63
C TYR A 132 -5.28 -29.02 -7.05
N PRO A 133 -6.00 -29.98 -7.65
CA PRO A 133 -5.45 -31.29 -8.01
C PRO A 133 -4.19 -31.25 -8.90
N GLY A 134 -3.98 -30.17 -9.66
CA GLY A 134 -2.80 -30.00 -10.53
C GLY A 134 -1.58 -29.35 -9.87
N ILE A 135 -1.64 -29.03 -8.57
CA ILE A 135 -0.54 -28.37 -7.84
C ILE A 135 0.07 -29.36 -6.86
N VAL A 136 1.38 -29.59 -6.97
CA VAL A 136 2.11 -30.46 -6.04
C VAL A 136 1.99 -29.91 -4.62
N SER A 137 1.51 -30.74 -3.70
CA SER A 137 1.43 -30.37 -2.30
C SER A 137 2.80 -30.53 -1.66
N PRO A 138 3.42 -29.46 -1.10
CA PRO A 138 4.68 -29.60 -0.39
C PRO A 138 4.43 -30.23 0.99
N ASP A 139 5.24 -31.24 1.36
CA ASP A 139 5.16 -31.86 2.69
C ASP A 139 5.54 -30.87 3.79
N PHE A 140 6.55 -30.04 3.55
CA PHE A 140 6.96 -28.96 4.44
C PHE A 140 7.29 -27.69 3.63
N ILE A 141 6.93 -26.53 4.19
CA ILE A 141 7.27 -25.23 3.60
C ILE A 141 8.55 -24.72 4.24
N THR A 142 9.60 -24.50 3.43
CA THR A 142 10.81 -23.84 3.89
C THR A 142 10.54 -22.37 4.11
N THR A 143 10.33 -21.99 5.36
CA THR A 143 10.04 -20.62 5.79
C THR A 143 11.31 -19.79 6.05
N LYS A 144 12.50 -20.39 5.98
CA LYS A 144 13.76 -19.66 6.11
C LYS A 144 13.99 -18.73 4.92
N PHE A 145 14.16 -17.43 5.20
CA PHE A 145 14.49 -16.42 4.21
C PHE A 145 15.61 -15.52 4.71
N LEU A 146 16.73 -15.53 3.98
CA LEU A 146 17.95 -14.81 4.35
C LEU A 146 18.41 -15.19 5.77
N TRP A 147 18.31 -14.27 6.74
CA TRP A 147 18.74 -14.44 8.12
C TRP A 147 17.62 -14.76 9.11
N PHE A 148 16.36 -14.84 8.67
CA PHE A 148 15.20 -15.00 9.56
C PHE A 148 14.17 -16.00 9.02
N ASP A 149 13.24 -16.38 9.90
CA ASP A 149 12.10 -17.21 9.54
C ASP A 149 10.88 -16.33 9.25
N VAL A 150 10.33 -16.49 8.03
CA VAL A 150 9.19 -15.72 7.52
C VAL A 150 7.90 -15.99 8.31
N GLY A 151 7.80 -17.18 8.91
CA GLY A 151 6.67 -17.59 9.75
C GLY A 151 6.73 -17.03 11.17
N GLN A 152 7.88 -16.53 11.61
CA GLN A 152 8.07 -16.00 12.96
C GLN A 152 8.17 -14.47 12.98
N ARG A 153 8.08 -13.88 14.17
CA ARG A 153 8.31 -12.44 14.37
C ARG A 153 9.79 -12.15 14.22
N ASP A 154 10.13 -11.07 13.53
CA ASP A 154 11.52 -10.61 13.41
C ASP A 154 11.59 -9.10 13.62
N PHE A 155 12.47 -8.67 14.53
CA PHE A 155 12.65 -7.26 14.87
C PHE A 155 13.30 -6.48 13.72
N PHE A 156 14.35 -7.03 13.12
CA PHE A 156 15.19 -6.31 12.16
C PHE A 156 14.42 -5.92 10.90
N ILE A 157 13.64 -6.83 10.33
CA ILE A 157 12.88 -6.55 9.12
C ILE A 157 11.73 -5.56 9.38
N SER A 158 11.05 -5.66 10.52
CA SER A 158 10.01 -4.70 10.90
C SER A 158 10.60 -3.32 11.14
N PHE A 159 11.77 -3.25 11.80
CA PHE A 159 12.49 -1.99 12.01
C PHE A 159 12.89 -1.35 10.69
N LEU A 160 13.45 -2.14 9.76
CA LEU A 160 13.82 -1.68 8.42
C LEU A 160 12.61 -1.11 7.67
N VAL A 161 11.45 -1.77 7.74
CA VAL A 161 10.19 -1.23 7.16
C VAL A 161 9.82 0.11 7.79
N GLY A 162 9.89 0.23 9.12
CA GLY A 162 9.61 1.48 9.83
C GLY A 162 10.54 2.61 9.40
N VAL A 163 11.85 2.34 9.31
CA VAL A 163 12.86 3.30 8.85
C VAL A 163 12.62 3.70 7.39
N TYR A 164 12.34 2.73 6.51
CA TYR A 164 12.02 3.01 5.11
C TYR A 164 10.77 3.88 4.97
N LEU A 165 9.72 3.58 5.73
CA LEU A 165 8.48 4.35 5.73
C LEU A 165 8.73 5.78 6.22
N PHE A 166 9.52 5.95 7.29
CA PHE A 166 9.91 7.25 7.79
C PHE A 166 10.71 8.06 6.75
N ALA A 167 11.71 7.43 6.14
CA ALA A 167 12.52 8.05 5.09
C ALA A 167 11.68 8.47 3.88
N SER A 168 10.79 7.60 3.40
CA SER A 168 9.91 7.89 2.26
C SER A 168 8.96 9.06 2.54
N ILE A 169 8.35 9.12 3.72
CA ILE A 169 7.52 10.27 4.13
C ILE A 169 8.35 11.56 4.21
N ARG A 170 9.59 11.45 4.71
CA ARG A 170 10.48 12.62 4.86
C ARG A 170 10.93 13.17 3.52
N LEU A 171 11.23 12.30 2.54
CA LEU A 171 11.54 12.65 1.16
C LEU A 171 10.34 13.29 0.46
N GLU A 172 9.13 12.75 0.68
CA GLU A 172 7.91 13.32 0.12
C GLU A 172 7.61 14.71 0.71
N HIS A 173 7.88 14.93 1.99
CA HIS A 173 7.73 16.25 2.62
C HIS A 173 8.71 17.29 2.05
N TRP A 174 9.92 16.88 1.65
CA TRP A 174 10.92 17.80 1.10
C TRP A 174 10.44 18.43 -0.21
N HIS A 175 9.74 17.67 -1.04
CA HIS A 175 9.20 18.14 -2.32
C HIS A 175 7.86 18.88 -2.21
N ARG A 176 7.36 19.13 -0.99
CA ARG A 176 6.06 19.82 -0.80
C ARG A 176 6.23 21.33 -0.69
N GLU A 177 5.61 22.05 -1.62
CA GLU A 177 5.54 23.51 -1.65
C GLU A 177 4.63 24.14 -0.57
N TYR A 178 4.07 23.36 0.37
CA TYR A 178 3.18 23.89 1.42
C TYR A 178 3.44 23.26 2.78
N LYS A 179 3.48 24.10 3.84
CA LYS A 179 3.63 23.64 5.22
C LYS A 179 2.44 22.76 5.66
N LEU A 180 2.70 21.61 6.27
CA LEU A 180 1.66 20.78 6.87
C LEU A 180 1.09 21.42 8.15
N SER A 181 -0.15 21.07 8.49
CA SER A 181 -0.72 21.40 9.81
C SER A 181 0.02 20.62 10.89
N LYS A 182 0.13 21.18 12.11
CA LYS A 182 0.79 20.52 13.26
C LYS A 182 0.26 19.09 13.49
N LYS A 183 -1.05 18.88 13.38
CA LYS A 183 -1.68 17.54 13.51
C LYS A 183 -1.16 16.54 12.48
N GLN A 184 -0.96 17.00 11.24
CA GLN A 184 -0.46 16.16 10.16
C GLN A 184 1.04 15.86 10.32
N GLN A 185 1.82 16.80 10.84
CA GLN A 185 3.23 16.58 11.15
C GLN A 185 3.41 15.52 12.23
N ILE A 186 2.62 15.61 13.31
CA ILE A 186 2.60 14.60 14.39
C ILE A 186 2.21 13.24 13.82
N PHE A 187 1.16 13.18 12.99
CA PHE A 187 0.76 11.93 12.33
C PHE A 187 1.89 11.33 11.48
N ASN A 188 2.57 12.15 10.66
CA ASN A 188 3.67 11.70 9.82
C ASN A 188 4.86 11.14 10.62
N LEU A 189 5.06 11.60 11.86
CA LEU A 189 6.09 11.08 12.76
C LEU A 189 5.63 9.79 13.48
N PHE A 190 4.38 9.77 13.95
CA PHE A 190 3.84 8.64 14.71
C PHE A 190 3.56 7.42 13.84
N PHE A 191 3.10 7.63 12.60
CA PHE A 191 2.66 6.56 11.71
C PHE A 191 3.75 5.50 11.43
N PRO A 192 5.01 5.86 11.09
CA PRO A 192 6.08 4.87 10.96
C PRO A 192 6.38 4.06 12.22
N VAL A 193 6.35 4.72 13.38
CA VAL A 193 6.56 4.04 14.68
C VAL A 193 5.42 3.06 14.95
N PHE A 194 4.18 3.47 14.71
CA PHE A 194 3.01 2.60 14.81
C PHE A 194 3.10 1.41 13.85
N CYS A 195 3.46 1.64 12.59
CA CYS A 195 3.63 0.56 11.61
C CYS A 195 4.72 -0.42 12.02
N PHE A 196 5.86 0.06 12.52
CA PHE A 196 6.91 -0.78 13.07
C PHE A 196 6.38 -1.69 14.19
N LEU A 197 5.72 -1.11 15.21
CA LEU A 197 5.17 -1.87 16.33
C LEU A 197 4.11 -2.89 15.88
N ALA A 198 3.20 -2.47 15.00
CA ALA A 198 2.16 -3.36 14.46
C ALA A 198 2.76 -4.53 13.69
N LEU A 199 3.83 -4.30 12.92
CA LEU A 199 4.49 -5.36 12.15
C LEU A 199 5.30 -6.30 13.04
N TYR A 200 5.96 -5.77 14.07
CA TYR A 200 6.70 -6.57 15.03
C TYR A 200 5.81 -7.57 15.80
N LEU A 201 4.54 -7.21 16.06
CA LEU A 201 3.58 -8.09 16.72
C LEU A 201 3.14 -9.28 15.86
N LEU A 202 3.41 -9.26 14.55
CA LEU A 202 2.89 -10.19 13.57
C LEU A 202 4.04 -10.96 12.88
N PRO A 203 3.76 -12.10 12.24
CA PRO A 203 4.79 -12.82 11.48
C PRO A 203 5.48 -11.93 10.44
N SER A 204 6.79 -12.12 10.28
CA SER A 204 7.68 -11.29 9.46
C SER A 204 7.33 -11.32 7.97
N VAL A 205 6.56 -12.31 7.51
CA VAL A 205 5.97 -12.34 6.16
C VAL A 205 5.26 -11.05 5.77
N LYS A 206 4.59 -10.40 6.74
CA LYS A 206 3.92 -9.11 6.49
C LYS A 206 4.92 -8.00 6.23
N SER A 207 6.04 -8.00 6.97
CA SER A 207 7.09 -7.02 6.80
C SER A 207 7.73 -7.14 5.42
N ILE A 208 7.95 -8.37 4.93
CA ILE A 208 8.42 -8.60 3.54
C ILE A 208 7.42 -8.03 2.54
N PHE A 209 6.16 -8.43 2.64
CA PHE A 209 5.10 -7.94 1.75
C PHE A 209 5.03 -6.41 1.72
N ILE A 210 5.02 -5.76 2.89
CA ILE A 210 4.96 -4.30 2.98
C ILE A 210 6.23 -3.66 2.42
N LEU A 211 7.41 -4.19 2.72
CA LEU A 211 8.67 -3.65 2.22
C LEU A 211 8.71 -3.69 0.69
N THR A 212 8.43 -4.84 0.08
CA THR A 212 8.37 -5.01 -1.38
C THR A 212 7.36 -4.04 -2.00
N SER A 213 6.19 -3.92 -1.38
CA SER A 213 5.15 -2.98 -1.78
C SER A 213 5.61 -1.52 -1.71
N LEU A 214 6.34 -1.12 -0.66
CA LEU A 214 6.86 0.24 -0.49
C LEU A 214 7.93 0.57 -1.53
N ILE A 215 8.81 -0.38 -1.84
CA ILE A 215 9.81 -0.25 -2.90
C ILE A 215 9.11 -0.02 -4.24
N PHE A 216 8.12 -0.85 -4.57
CA PHE A 216 7.34 -0.70 -5.79
C PHE A 216 6.63 0.66 -5.88
N SER A 217 6.01 1.10 -4.79
CA SER A 217 5.38 2.43 -4.72
C SER A 217 6.37 3.56 -4.94
N SER A 218 7.61 3.41 -4.45
CA SER A 218 8.66 4.40 -4.61
C SER A 218 9.12 4.49 -6.07
N ILE A 219 9.23 3.34 -6.75
CA ILE A 219 9.52 3.27 -8.19
C ILE A 219 8.41 3.97 -8.99
N ILE A 220 7.14 3.68 -8.72
CA ILE A 220 6.02 4.34 -9.41
C ILE A 220 6.05 5.86 -9.18
N SER A 221 6.31 6.29 -7.95
CA SER A 221 6.38 7.70 -7.61
C SER A 221 7.48 8.40 -8.41
N LEU A 222 8.67 7.81 -8.50
CA LEU A 222 9.78 8.33 -9.31
C LEU A 222 9.42 8.42 -10.80
N VAL A 223 8.85 7.35 -11.37
CA VAL A 223 8.42 7.32 -12.78
C VAL A 223 7.38 8.41 -13.06
N THR A 224 6.40 8.57 -12.17
CA THR A 224 5.34 9.58 -12.29
C THR A 224 5.92 10.99 -12.26
N ILE A 225 6.90 11.26 -11.38
CA ILE A 225 7.59 12.55 -11.31
C ILE A 225 8.36 12.83 -12.60
N ILE A 226 9.12 11.85 -13.11
CA ILE A 226 9.88 11.98 -14.37
C ILE A 226 8.96 12.32 -15.53
N ILE A 227 7.85 11.58 -15.69
CA ILE A 227 6.86 11.84 -16.75
C ILE A 227 6.31 13.26 -16.66
N GLN A 228 5.99 13.74 -15.45
CA GLN A 228 5.46 15.09 -15.26
C GLN A 228 6.46 16.19 -15.59
N ILE A 229 7.73 16.01 -15.21
CA ILE A 229 8.81 16.94 -15.57
C ILE A 229 8.95 17.00 -17.09
N SER A 230 8.94 15.86 -17.76
CA SER A 230 9.03 15.77 -19.23
C SER A 230 7.85 16.45 -19.91
N LEU A 231 6.61 16.21 -19.45
CA LEU A 231 5.41 16.85 -19.98
C LEU A 231 5.44 18.38 -19.79
N LYS A 232 5.87 18.86 -18.61
CA LYS A 232 5.99 20.30 -18.33
C LYS A 232 7.04 20.96 -19.23
N LYS A 233 8.18 20.30 -19.47
CA LYS A 233 9.21 20.80 -20.41
C LYS A 233 8.69 20.87 -21.84
N ALA A 234 7.97 19.84 -22.30
CA ALA A 234 7.36 19.82 -23.63
C ALA A 234 6.32 20.93 -23.83
N GLN A 235 5.55 21.27 -22.80
CA GLN A 235 4.60 22.40 -22.82
C GLN A 235 5.31 23.76 -22.86
N MET A 236 6.42 23.93 -22.13
CA MET A 236 7.20 25.17 -22.15
C MET A 236 7.99 25.37 -23.44
N ALA A 237 8.33 24.30 -24.17
CA ALA A 237 8.98 24.40 -25.47
C ALA A 237 8.02 24.72 -26.63
N LYS A 238 6.70 24.67 -26.38
CA LYS A 238 5.64 24.91 -27.37
C LYS A 238 4.99 26.30 -27.22
N ASN A 239 5.27 27.01 -26.13
CA ASN A 239 4.86 28.39 -25.86
C ASN A 239 6.04 29.35 -26.07
#